data_AF-A0A2E9UVL9-F1
#
_entry.id   AF-A0A2E9UVL9-F1
#
_cell.length_a   1.000
_cell.length_b   1.000
_cell.length_c   1.000
_cell.angle_alpha   90.00
_cell.angle_beta   90.00
_cell.angle_gamma   90.00
#
_symmetry.space_group_name_H-M   'P 1'
#
loop_
_entity.id
_entity.type
_entity.pdbx_description
1 polymer ?
#
loop_
_entity_poly.entity_id
_entity_poly.type
_entity_poly.pdbx_seq_one_letter_code
_entity_poly.pdbx_strand_id
1 'polypeptide(L)'
;MERDFTARGNHDMGGLTAGEINKNEHDYALWEKRVDAIMMLLTNDLKIMTVDQLRKGIEALPPDAYDKMTYYERWISSITNGLVEAGVISTEELRSRMAKVSSEPLREKES
;
A
#
# COMPACT_ATOMS: atom_id res chain seq x y z
N MET A 1 4.03 14.72 -20.13
CA MET A 1 3.34 15.42 -19.01
C MET A 1 4.42 16.13 -18.22
N GLU A 2 4.44 17.47 -18.25
CA GLU A 2 5.35 18.26 -17.41
C GLU A 2 4.97 18.05 -15.94
N ARG A 3 5.94 17.69 -15.09
CA ARG A 3 5.73 17.66 -13.65
C ARG A 3 5.91 19.08 -13.12
N ASP A 4 4.85 19.64 -12.57
CA ASP A 4 4.92 20.87 -11.79
C ASP A 4 5.51 20.53 -10.41
N PHE A 5 6.79 20.88 -10.20
CA PHE A 5 7.49 20.67 -8.93
C PHE A 5 7.06 21.66 -7.83
N THR A 6 6.19 22.62 -8.16
CA THR A 6 5.61 23.57 -7.18
C THR A 6 4.24 23.12 -6.68
N ALA A 7 3.62 22.13 -7.35
CA ALA A 7 2.39 21.52 -6.90
C ALA A 7 2.65 20.63 -5.68
N ARG A 8 1.80 20.80 -4.66
CA ARG A 8 1.81 20.01 -3.42
C ARG A 8 1.45 18.55 -3.70
N GLY A 9 2.16 17.62 -3.06
CA GLY A 9 1.81 16.20 -3.07
C GLY A 9 0.69 15.85 -2.09
N ASN A 10 -0.06 14.77 -2.35
CA ASN A 10 -1.22 14.35 -1.52
C ASN A 10 -0.88 14.12 -0.03
N HIS A 11 0.38 13.78 0.27
CA HIS A 11 0.85 13.54 1.63
C HIS A 11 1.17 14.82 2.41
N ASP A 12 1.37 15.95 1.72
CA ASP A 12 1.83 17.22 2.31
C ASP A 12 0.62 18.04 2.81
N MET A 13 -0.08 17.50 3.79
CA MET A 13 -1.29 18.11 4.38
C MET A 13 -0.98 19.07 5.54
N GLY A 14 0.31 19.26 5.87
CA GLY A 14 0.75 20.09 6.99
C GLY A 14 0.24 21.53 6.89
N GLY A 15 -0.36 22.02 7.98
CA GLY A 15 -0.86 23.40 8.05
C GLY A 15 -2.21 23.67 7.36
N LEU A 16 -2.86 22.64 6.81
CA LEU A 16 -4.23 22.76 6.32
C LEU A 16 -5.27 22.67 7.44
N THR A 17 -6.44 23.29 7.20
CA THR A 17 -7.61 23.09 8.06
C THR A 17 -8.07 21.64 7.98
N ALA A 18 -8.29 21.02 9.13
CA ALA A 18 -8.79 19.65 9.25
C ALA A 18 -10.07 19.63 10.10
N GLY A 19 -10.85 18.55 9.94
CA GLY A 19 -12.02 18.29 10.77
C GLY A 19 -11.67 17.67 12.12
N GLU A 20 -12.68 17.20 12.83
CA GLU A 20 -12.51 16.49 14.09
C GLU A 20 -11.76 15.16 13.88
N ILE A 21 -10.99 14.77 14.89
CA ILE A 21 -10.20 13.54 14.87
C ILE A 21 -11.05 12.38 15.39
N ASN A 22 -11.15 11.31 14.60
CA ASN A 22 -11.64 10.03 15.09
C ASN A 22 -10.55 9.38 15.96
N LYS A 23 -10.85 9.11 17.23
CA LYS A 23 -9.92 8.52 18.22
C LYS A 23 -10.24 7.06 18.56
N ASN A 24 -11.19 6.45 17.86
CA ASN A 24 -11.56 5.06 18.10
C ASN A 24 -10.37 4.14 17.80
N GLU A 25 -10.25 3.07 18.58
CA GLU A 25 -9.30 2.01 18.26
C GLU A 25 -9.70 1.32 16.96
N HIS A 26 -8.73 1.07 16.10
CA HIS A 26 -8.93 0.34 14.85
C HIS A 26 -8.62 -1.14 15.08
N ASP A 27 -9.63 -2.00 14.91
CA ASP A 27 -9.45 -3.45 14.97
C ASP A 27 -8.84 -3.93 13.64
N TYR A 28 -7.54 -4.20 13.67
CA TYR A 28 -6.81 -4.61 12.48
C TYR A 28 -7.25 -6.00 12.00
N ALA A 29 -7.73 -6.05 10.77
CA ALA A 29 -7.98 -7.31 10.08
C ALA A 29 -6.68 -8.10 9.90
N LEU A 30 -6.80 -9.43 9.80
CA LEU A 30 -5.62 -10.31 9.63
C LEU A 30 -4.76 -9.93 8.41
N TRP A 31 -5.39 -9.46 7.33
CA TRP A 31 -4.66 -9.06 6.12
C TRP A 31 -3.83 -7.78 6.35
N GLU A 32 -4.31 -6.84 7.16
CA GLU A 32 -3.57 -5.62 7.52
C GLU A 32 -2.30 -5.96 8.30
N LYS A 33 -2.42 -6.87 9.27
CA LYS A 33 -1.27 -7.42 10.02
C LYS A 33 -0.28 -8.13 9.10
N ARG A 34 -0.77 -8.85 8.08
CA ARG A 34 0.09 -9.51 7.07
C ARG A 34 0.82 -8.50 6.19
N VAL A 35 0.17 -7.40 5.79
CA VAL A 35 0.82 -6.33 5.01
C VAL A 35 1.96 -5.70 5.82
N ASP A 36 1.74 -5.43 7.10
CA ASP A 36 2.80 -4.93 8.00
C ASP A 36 3.96 -5.93 8.11
N ALA A 37 3.67 -7.21 8.36
CA ALA A 37 4.69 -8.25 8.43
C ALA A 37 5.47 -8.41 7.12
N ILE A 38 4.80 -8.34 5.96
CA ILE A 38 5.45 -8.33 4.64
C ILE A 38 6.41 -7.15 4.54
N MET A 39 5.98 -5.95 4.93
CA MET A 39 6.84 -4.77 4.89
C MET A 39 8.08 -4.96 5.77
N MET A 40 7.92 -5.49 6.98
CA MET A 40 9.06 -5.78 7.87
C MET A 40 10.04 -6.79 7.28
N LEU A 41 9.54 -7.88 6.69
CA LEU A 41 10.39 -8.88 6.02
C LEU A 41 11.16 -8.27 4.85
N LEU A 42 10.48 -7.47 4.01
CA LEU A 42 11.08 -6.87 2.83
C LEU A 42 12.16 -5.83 3.18
N THR A 43 12.02 -5.08 4.29
CA THR A 43 12.99 -4.06 4.71
C THR A 43 14.06 -4.55 5.67
N ASN A 44 13.75 -5.48 6.57
CA ASN A 44 14.64 -5.83 7.67
C ASN A 44 15.49 -7.05 7.32
N ASP A 45 14.90 -8.06 6.71
CA ASP A 45 15.54 -9.34 6.47
C ASP A 45 16.01 -9.48 5.02
N LEU A 46 15.12 -9.23 4.07
CA LEU A 46 15.39 -9.45 2.65
C LEU A 46 16.09 -8.28 1.96
N LYS A 47 15.97 -7.06 2.51
CA LYS A 47 16.57 -5.84 1.95
C LYS A 47 16.19 -5.58 0.48
N ILE A 48 15.00 -6.03 0.07
CA ILE A 48 14.48 -5.86 -1.30
C ILE A 48 13.92 -4.44 -1.49
N MET A 49 13.42 -3.83 -0.42
CA MET A 49 12.91 -2.46 -0.44
C MET A 49 13.33 -1.68 0.80
N THR A 50 13.22 -0.36 0.72
CA THR A 50 13.39 0.56 1.85
C THR A 50 12.06 1.21 2.23
N VAL A 51 12.01 1.79 3.43
CA VAL A 51 10.86 2.59 3.87
C VAL A 51 10.65 3.82 2.97
N ASP A 52 11.73 4.39 2.43
CA ASP A 52 11.61 5.54 1.52
C ASP A 52 11.04 5.14 0.16
N GLN A 53 11.33 3.93 -0.32
CA GLN A 53 10.68 3.39 -1.52
C GLN A 53 9.18 3.15 -1.28
N LEU A 54 8.78 2.67 -0.10
CA LEU A 54 7.37 2.57 0.28
C LEU A 54 6.69 3.96 0.25
N ARG A 55 7.31 4.96 0.90
CA ARG A 55 6.77 6.34 0.94
C ARG A 55 6.61 6.89 -0.46
N LYS A 56 7.66 6.82 -1.27
CA LYS A 56 7.63 7.29 -2.66
C LYS A 56 6.48 6.65 -3.47
N GLY A 57 6.24 5.35 -3.31
CA GLY A 57 5.15 4.68 -4.04
C GLY A 57 3.76 5.10 -3.56
N ILE A 58 3.57 5.30 -2.25
CA ILE A 58 2.32 5.83 -1.68
C ILE A 58 2.07 7.27 -2.16
N GLU A 59 3.11 8.10 -2.18
CA GLU A 59 3.03 9.51 -2.58
C GLU A 59 2.77 9.68 -4.08
N ALA A 60 3.15 8.68 -4.88
CA ALA A 60 2.88 8.65 -6.33
C ALA A 60 1.45 8.20 -6.68
N LEU A 61 0.63 7.80 -5.69
CA LEU A 61 -0.76 7.44 -5.94
C LEU A 61 -1.55 8.66 -6.47
N PRO A 62 -2.45 8.46 -7.45
CA PRO A 62 -3.36 9.52 -7.88
C PRO A 62 -4.18 10.05 -6.70
N PRO A 63 -4.53 11.36 -6.67
CA PRO A 63 -5.27 11.95 -5.55
C PRO A 63 -6.53 11.17 -5.16
N ASP A 64 -7.32 10.77 -6.15
CA ASP A 64 -8.55 9.99 -5.93
C ASP A 64 -8.29 8.63 -5.26
N ALA A 65 -7.20 7.97 -5.62
CA ALA A 65 -6.80 6.70 -5.00
C ALA A 65 -6.26 6.92 -3.58
N TYR A 66 -5.52 7.99 -3.36
CA TYR A 66 -4.97 8.33 -2.05
C TYR A 66 -6.09 8.54 -1.02
N ASP A 67 -7.17 9.23 -1.39
CA ASP A 67 -8.28 9.55 -0.50
C ASP A 67 -9.22 8.35 -0.24
N LYS A 68 -9.41 7.49 -1.24
CA LYS A 68 -10.33 6.34 -1.15
C LYS A 68 -9.70 5.11 -0.49
N MET A 69 -8.38 4.93 -0.64
CA MET A 69 -7.69 3.78 -0.06
C MET A 69 -7.51 3.94 1.45
N THR A 70 -7.76 2.86 2.17
CA THR A 70 -7.35 2.71 3.57
C THR A 70 -5.83 2.72 3.69
N TYR A 71 -5.34 2.88 4.93
CA TYR A 71 -3.91 2.96 5.21
C TYR A 71 -3.12 1.77 4.65
N TYR A 72 -3.58 0.54 4.92
CA TYR A 72 -2.90 -0.66 4.45
C TYR A 72 -3.14 -0.99 2.97
N GLU A 73 -4.22 -0.49 2.36
CA GLU A 73 -4.40 -0.56 0.90
C GLU A 73 -3.33 0.27 0.18
N ARG A 74 -3.02 1.47 0.67
CA ARG A 74 -1.92 2.28 0.12
C ARG A 74 -0.57 1.56 0.25
N TRP A 75 -0.33 0.91 1.40
CA TRP A 75 0.89 0.13 1.62
C TRP A 75 1.01 -1.04 0.64
N ILE A 76 0.00 -1.90 0.56
CA ILE A 76 0.10 -3.09 -0.31
C ILE A 76 0.17 -2.70 -1.79
N SER A 77 -0.49 -1.61 -2.20
CA SER A 77 -0.34 -1.05 -3.55
C SER A 77 1.11 -0.64 -3.82
N SER A 78 1.74 0.10 -2.90
CA SER A 78 3.13 0.53 -3.07
C SER A 78 4.12 -0.64 -3.00
N ILE A 79 3.90 -1.61 -2.13
CA ILE A 79 4.74 -2.82 -2.02
C ILE A 79 4.65 -3.61 -3.33
N THR A 80 3.44 -3.82 -3.84
CA THR A 80 3.22 -4.56 -5.09
C THR A 80 3.94 -3.92 -6.25
N ASN A 81 3.80 -2.60 -6.42
CA ASN A 81 4.50 -1.86 -7.48
C ASN A 81 6.02 -1.95 -7.30
N GLY A 82 6.52 -1.79 -6.08
CA GLY A 82 7.96 -1.89 -5.79
C GLY A 82 8.54 -3.27 -6.11
N LEU A 83 7.81 -4.35 -5.79
CA LEU A 83 8.24 -5.72 -6.10
C LEU A 83 8.22 -6.02 -7.61
N VAL A 84 7.26 -5.44 -8.34
CA VAL A 84 7.21 -5.51 -9.81
C VAL A 84 8.37 -4.75 -10.43
N GLU A 85 8.63 -3.52 -9.96
CA GLU A 85 9.76 -2.71 -10.44
C GLU A 85 11.12 -3.37 -10.16
N ALA A 86 11.26 -4.04 -9.01
CA ALA A 86 12.45 -4.80 -8.66
C ALA A 86 12.58 -6.14 -9.40
N GLY A 87 11.55 -6.56 -10.15
CA GLY A 87 11.53 -7.84 -10.87
C GLY A 87 11.39 -9.08 -9.98
N VAL A 88 10.99 -8.91 -8.72
CA VAL A 88 10.76 -10.02 -7.76
C VAL A 88 9.49 -10.79 -8.12
N ILE A 89 8.48 -10.10 -8.61
CA ILE A 89 7.27 -10.67 -9.20
C ILE A 89 6.98 -9.97 -10.53
N SER A 90 6.37 -10.69 -11.47
CA SER A 90 5.85 -10.10 -12.70
C SER A 90 4.37 -9.72 -12.57
N THR A 91 3.93 -8.79 -13.41
CA THR A 91 2.51 -8.42 -13.52
C THR A 91 1.64 -9.60 -13.94
N GLU A 92 2.19 -10.53 -14.73
CA GLU A 92 1.47 -11.73 -15.16
C GLU A 92 1.30 -12.74 -14.01
N GLU A 93 2.35 -12.98 -13.21
CA GLU A 93 2.25 -13.83 -12.02
C GLU A 93 1.23 -13.27 -11.03
N LEU A 94 1.26 -11.95 -10.80
CA LEU A 94 0.30 -11.27 -9.94
C LEU A 94 -1.13 -11.46 -10.46
N ARG A 95 -1.37 -11.18 -11.74
CA ARG A 95 -2.68 -11.35 -12.37
C ARG A 95 -3.19 -12.79 -12.25
N SER A 96 -2.33 -13.77 -12.57
CA SER A 96 -2.66 -15.19 -12.49
C SER A 96 -3.02 -15.60 -11.05
N ARG A 97 -2.29 -15.10 -10.05
CA ARG A 97 -2.59 -15.36 -8.64
C ARG A 97 -3.89 -14.72 -8.18
N MET A 98 -4.15 -13.47 -8.56
CA MET A 98 -5.39 -12.77 -8.22
C MET A 98 -6.61 -13.48 -8.81
N ALA A 99 -6.53 -13.94 -10.06
CA ALA A 99 -7.60 -14.69 -10.71
C ALA A 99 -7.91 -15.99 -9.95
N LYS A 100 -6.88 -16.72 -9.52
CA LYS A 100 -7.04 -17.94 -8.70
C LYS A 100 -7.72 -17.65 -7.37
N VAL A 101 -7.21 -16.67 -6.61
CA VAL A 101 -7.78 -16.27 -5.31
C VAL A 101 -9.24 -15.81 -5.45
N SER A 102 -9.60 -15.11 -6.53
CA SER A 102 -10.98 -14.69 -6.78
C SER A 102 -11.91 -15.84 -7.17
N SER A 103 -11.38 -16.93 -7.74
CA SER A 103 -12.15 -18.11 -8.14
C SER A 103 -12.28 -19.16 -7.03
N GLU A 104 -11.42 -19.09 -6.02
CA GLU A 104 -11.47 -19.97 -4.86
C GLU A 104 -12.54 -19.48 -3.88
N PRO A 105 -13.40 -20.36 -3.33
CA PRO A 105 -14.31 -19.96 -2.28
C PRO A 105 -13.50 -19.43 -1.10
N LEU A 106 -13.89 -18.26 -0.58
CA LEU A 106 -13.28 -17.66 0.61
C LEU A 106 -13.25 -18.71 1.72
N ARG A 107 -12.07 -19.23 2.06
CA ARG A 107 -11.90 -20.08 3.23
C ARG A 107 -12.34 -19.26 4.44
N GLU A 108 -13.42 -19.68 5.08
CA GLU A 108 -13.91 -19.03 6.29
C GLU A 108 -12.81 -19.01 7.36
N LYS A 109 -12.61 -17.79 7.86
CA LYS A 109 -11.77 -17.30 8.97
C LYS A 109 -11.24 -18.39 9.92
N GLU A 110 -9.92 -18.52 10.01
CA GLU A 110 -9.29 -18.93 11.27
C GLU A 110 -9.42 -17.75 12.24
N SER A 111 -10.04 -18.04 13.39
CA SER A 111 -10.37 -17.13 14.49
C SER A 111 -9.15 -16.64 15.26
#